data_AF-A0A1Q9EU68-F1
#
_entry.id   AF-A0A1Q9EU68-F1
#
_cell.length_a   1.000
_cell.length_b   1.000
_cell.length_c   1.000
_cell.angle_alpha   90.00
_cell.angle_beta   90.00
_cell.angle_gamma   90.00
#
_symmetry.space_group_name_H-M   'P 1'
#
loop_
_entity.id
_entity.type
_entity.pdbx_description
1 polymer ?
#
loop_
_entity_poly.entity_id
_entity_poly.type
_entity_poly.pdbx_seq_one_letter_code
_entity_poly.pdbx_strand_id
1 'polypeptide(L)'
;MSGRLLDEGMNQVSDRRWQVKVLPHPDISTNDSGDRVTISDFSAGVCRPLDCKAVKSASVIMDFHVGIVECGSANTLGKLVAEGKLAELPPPLRFSNMPPATSKVDIIIENTGDGCMNVLKILYLEKTVPSKAAMSFCSGTPLVPVFRNGPHAVKKALQWALDKVRGHHVHWHSLQDKSSGNLTRSTSTTWSPESDDLSEGIKFINLHAPECDARNEQTFWILTHIRPESGSPIAGWPEVKVRGMAQNKSRGVSGAQSMTEFPLNTYNLNEAVLG
;
A
#
# COMPACT_ATOMS: atom_id res chain seq x y z
N MET A 1 24.61 2.75 -6.16
CA MET A 1 23.54 3.73 -5.86
C MET A 1 22.23 2.98 -5.67
N SER A 2 21.97 2.49 -4.44
CA SER A 2 20.78 1.68 -4.13
C SER A 2 19.52 2.56 -4.06
N GLY A 3 18.39 2.06 -4.57
CA GLY A 3 17.08 2.71 -4.44
C GLY A 3 16.60 3.55 -5.64
N ARG A 4 17.41 3.71 -6.70
CA ARG A 4 17.06 4.56 -7.87
C ARG A 4 15.76 4.14 -8.56
N LEU A 5 15.55 2.83 -8.74
CA LEU A 5 14.33 2.32 -9.40
C LEU A 5 13.10 2.49 -8.50
N LEU A 6 13.29 2.35 -7.18
CA LEU A 6 12.23 2.63 -6.22
C LEU A 6 11.85 4.11 -6.22
N ASP A 7 12.83 5.01 -6.29
CA ASP A 7 12.61 6.46 -6.35
C ASP A 7 11.88 6.87 -7.64
N GLU A 8 12.25 6.29 -8.78
CA GLU A 8 11.50 6.45 -10.04
C GLU A 8 10.05 6.00 -9.88
N GLY A 9 9.83 4.82 -9.29
CA GLY A 9 8.50 4.31 -9.01
C GLY A 9 7.70 5.23 -8.10
N MET A 10 8.31 5.76 -7.04
CA MET A 10 7.66 6.70 -6.13
C MET A 10 7.20 7.97 -6.84
N ASN A 11 7.98 8.48 -7.80
CA ASN A 11 7.58 9.63 -8.60
C ASN A 11 6.41 9.30 -9.53
N GLN A 12 6.45 8.14 -10.20
CA GLN A 12 5.42 7.70 -11.16
C GLN A 12 4.07 7.40 -10.51
N VAL A 13 4.11 6.90 -9.27
CA VAL A 13 2.92 6.53 -8.51
C VAL A 13 2.58 7.51 -7.39
N SER A 14 3.20 8.69 -7.39
CA SER A 14 3.00 9.73 -6.37
C SER A 14 1.55 10.19 -6.29
N ASP A 15 0.86 10.23 -7.43
CA ASP A 15 -0.53 10.63 -7.52
C ASP A 15 -1.49 9.66 -6.77
N ARG A 16 -2.59 10.22 -6.28
CA ARG A 16 -3.65 9.53 -5.54
C ARG A 16 -4.46 8.59 -6.42
N ARG A 17 -4.32 8.64 -7.75
CA ARG A 17 -4.97 7.72 -8.70
C ARG A 17 -4.58 6.27 -8.47
N TRP A 18 -3.34 6.00 -8.06
CA TRP A 18 -2.85 4.64 -7.94
C TRP A 18 -3.22 3.99 -6.60
N GLN A 19 -3.56 2.70 -6.65
CA GLN A 19 -3.74 1.86 -5.46
C GLN A 19 -3.17 0.47 -5.68
N VAL A 20 -2.65 -0.15 -4.62
CA VAL A 20 -2.28 -1.57 -4.64
C VAL A 20 -3.47 -2.38 -4.16
N LYS A 21 -3.93 -3.31 -4.99
CA LYS A 21 -5.02 -4.24 -4.67
C LYS A 21 -4.45 -5.64 -4.47
N VAL A 22 -4.93 -6.33 -3.44
CA VAL A 22 -4.69 -7.78 -3.29
C VAL A 22 -5.70 -8.51 -4.17
N LEU A 23 -5.21 -9.43 -4.98
CA LEU A 23 -6.01 -10.23 -5.89
C LEU A 23 -6.68 -11.39 -5.14
N PRO A 24 -7.91 -11.79 -5.53
CA PRO A 24 -8.58 -12.95 -4.93
C PRO A 24 -7.88 -14.27 -5.25
N HIS A 25 -7.22 -14.33 -6.42
CA HIS A 25 -6.41 -15.43 -6.90
C HIS A 25 -5.11 -14.84 -7.46
N PRO A 26 -3.98 -15.57 -7.42
CA PRO A 26 -2.76 -15.08 -8.01
C PRO A 26 -2.95 -14.97 -9.52
N ASP A 27 -2.47 -13.86 -10.07
CA ASP A 27 -2.42 -13.68 -11.52
C ASP A 27 -1.05 -14.17 -12.04
N ILE A 28 -1.06 -14.71 -13.25
CA ILE A 28 0.12 -15.29 -13.90
C ILE A 28 0.32 -14.58 -15.22
N SER A 29 1.50 -14.00 -15.40
CA SER A 29 1.84 -13.26 -16.61
C SER A 29 3.27 -13.53 -17.03
N THR A 30 3.63 -13.16 -18.27
CA THR A 30 5.00 -13.27 -18.76
C THR A 30 5.35 -11.98 -19.48
N ASN A 31 6.45 -11.36 -19.07
CA ASN A 31 6.90 -10.05 -19.51
C ASN A 31 8.32 -10.17 -20.06
N ASP A 32 8.47 -10.47 -21.35
CA ASP A 32 9.79 -10.65 -21.98
C ASP A 32 10.18 -9.48 -22.90
N SER A 33 9.55 -8.31 -22.74
CA SER A 33 9.88 -7.14 -23.56
C SER A 33 11.28 -6.60 -23.23
N GLY A 34 12.05 -6.21 -24.25
CA GLY A 34 13.47 -5.83 -24.10
C GLY A 34 13.74 -4.53 -23.33
N ASP A 35 12.70 -3.75 -23.03
CA ASP A 35 12.72 -2.53 -22.21
C ASP A 35 12.58 -2.79 -20.70
N ARG A 36 12.35 -4.06 -20.31
CA ARG A 36 12.19 -4.50 -18.93
C ARG A 36 13.54 -4.67 -18.22
N VAL A 37 13.52 -4.49 -16.90
CA VAL A 37 14.72 -4.63 -16.07
C VAL A 37 14.96 -6.09 -15.69
N THR A 38 16.22 -6.48 -15.53
CA THR A 38 16.57 -7.82 -15.01
C THR A 38 16.23 -7.94 -13.53
N ILE A 39 16.17 -9.17 -12.99
CA ILE A 39 15.97 -9.34 -11.55
C ILE A 39 17.17 -8.75 -10.78
N SER A 40 18.38 -8.85 -11.32
CA SER A 40 19.58 -8.23 -10.76
C SER A 40 19.47 -6.71 -10.68
N ASP A 41 19.03 -6.05 -11.76
CA ASP A 41 18.83 -4.60 -11.77
C ASP A 41 17.75 -4.16 -10.78
N PHE A 42 16.66 -4.92 -10.69
CA PHE A 42 15.62 -4.68 -9.69
C PHE A 42 16.18 -4.75 -8.28
N SER A 43 16.91 -5.82 -7.94
CA SER A 43 17.49 -5.99 -6.60
C SER A 43 18.44 -4.86 -6.23
N ALA A 44 19.29 -4.41 -7.17
CA ALA A 44 20.20 -3.28 -6.96
C ALA A 44 19.46 -1.94 -6.86
N GLY A 45 18.37 -1.78 -7.62
CA GLY A 45 17.60 -0.56 -7.74
C GLY A 45 16.50 -0.37 -6.68
N VAL A 46 16.08 -1.43 -5.99
CA VAL A 46 14.91 -1.41 -5.08
C VAL A 46 15.23 -1.95 -3.70
N CYS A 47 16.18 -2.87 -3.59
CA CYS A 47 16.40 -3.64 -2.38
C CYS A 47 17.71 -3.27 -1.65
N ARG A 48 17.79 -3.72 -0.41
CA ARG A 48 18.99 -3.74 0.43
C ARG A 48 19.05 -5.07 1.20
N PRO A 49 20.24 -5.50 1.67
CA PRO A 49 20.36 -6.71 2.48
C PRO A 49 19.49 -6.65 3.74
N LEU A 50 18.88 -7.78 4.11
CA LEU A 50 18.22 -7.94 5.39
C LEU A 50 19.26 -8.17 6.49
N ASP A 51 19.82 -7.08 7.03
CA ASP A 51 20.73 -7.12 8.17
C ASP A 51 19.97 -6.98 9.49
N CYS A 52 20.03 -8.01 10.34
CA CYS A 52 19.43 -8.03 11.68
C CYS A 52 19.87 -6.90 12.62
N LYS A 53 21.04 -6.28 12.38
CA LYS A 53 21.52 -5.14 13.16
C LYS A 53 20.80 -3.85 12.76
N ALA A 54 20.49 -3.69 11.48
CA ALA A 54 19.89 -2.47 10.92
C ALA A 54 18.36 -2.56 10.75
N VAL A 55 17.82 -3.78 10.59
CA VAL A 55 16.40 -4.06 10.38
C VAL A 55 15.97 -5.02 11.49
N LYS A 56 15.08 -4.56 12.37
CA LYS A 56 14.60 -5.39 13.50
C LYS A 56 13.48 -6.34 13.10
N SER A 57 12.67 -5.94 12.13
CA SER A 57 11.51 -6.71 11.69
C SER A 57 11.13 -6.36 10.25
N ALA A 58 10.44 -7.28 9.58
CA ALA A 58 10.00 -7.12 8.19
C ALA A 58 8.60 -7.72 7.98
N SER A 59 7.82 -7.10 7.10
CA SER A 59 6.53 -7.61 6.61
C SER A 59 6.54 -7.96 5.12
N VAL A 60 7.59 -7.52 4.39
CA VAL A 60 7.85 -7.89 3.00
C VAL A 60 9.31 -8.27 2.89
N ILE A 61 9.58 -9.45 2.36
CA ILE A 61 10.91 -10.03 2.23
C ILE A 61 11.09 -10.48 0.78
N MET A 62 12.26 -10.21 0.22
CA MET A 62 12.66 -10.68 -1.11
C MET A 62 13.70 -11.76 -0.92
N ASP A 63 13.44 -12.96 -1.42
CA ASP A 63 14.38 -14.07 -1.43
C ASP A 63 14.93 -14.22 -2.85
N PHE A 64 16.19 -13.84 -3.03
CA PHE A 64 16.82 -13.62 -4.32
C PHE A 64 17.81 -14.73 -4.67
N HIS A 65 17.63 -15.32 -5.85
CA HIS A 65 18.42 -16.43 -6.40
C HIS A 65 18.99 -15.98 -7.74
N VAL A 66 20.30 -16.10 -7.93
CA VAL A 66 21.00 -15.65 -9.15
C VAL A 66 21.81 -16.79 -9.73
N GLY A 67 21.69 -16.98 -11.04
CA GLY A 67 22.50 -17.91 -11.79
C GLY A 67 22.38 -19.35 -11.28
N ILE A 68 21.21 -19.75 -10.78
CA ILE A 68 21.00 -21.13 -10.37
C ILE A 68 20.76 -21.99 -11.62
N VAL A 69 21.22 -23.23 -11.59
CA VAL A 69 20.93 -24.19 -12.67
C VAL A 69 19.43 -24.35 -12.81
N GLU A 70 18.93 -24.35 -14.05
CA GLU A 70 17.52 -24.50 -14.35
C GLU A 70 16.95 -25.76 -13.66
N CYS A 71 15.99 -25.56 -12.77
CA CYS A 71 15.44 -26.63 -11.91
C CYS A 71 13.96 -26.92 -12.17
N GLY A 72 13.47 -26.52 -13.34
CA GLY A 72 12.11 -26.70 -13.80
C GLY A 72 11.67 -25.55 -14.70
N SER A 73 10.64 -25.79 -15.53
CA SER A 73 10.10 -24.73 -16.38
C SER A 73 9.44 -23.63 -15.55
N ALA A 74 9.53 -22.38 -16.02
CA ALA A 74 8.91 -21.24 -15.36
C ALA A 74 7.40 -21.44 -15.11
N ASN A 75 6.69 -22.03 -16.08
CA ASN A 75 5.26 -22.36 -15.96
C ASN A 75 4.98 -23.38 -14.84
N THR A 76 5.80 -24.43 -14.74
CA THR A 76 5.63 -25.46 -13.70
C THR A 76 5.87 -24.88 -12.32
N LEU A 77 6.95 -24.11 -12.16
CA LEU A 77 7.31 -23.48 -10.90
C LEU A 77 6.28 -22.42 -10.50
N GLY A 78 5.85 -21.58 -11.44
CA GLY A 78 4.80 -20.59 -11.24
C GLY A 78 3.49 -21.22 -10.80
N LYS A 79 3.07 -22.32 -11.43
CA LYS A 79 1.87 -23.07 -11.05
C LYS A 79 1.92 -23.60 -9.62
N LEU A 80 3.06 -24.14 -9.18
CA LEU A 80 3.22 -24.61 -7.79
C LEU A 80 3.05 -23.46 -6.79
N VAL A 81 3.62 -22.28 -7.08
CA VAL A 81 3.46 -21.09 -6.22
C VAL A 81 2.01 -20.57 -6.24
N ALA A 82 1.38 -20.50 -7.41
CA ALA A 82 0.00 -20.07 -7.57
C ALA A 82 -0.99 -20.96 -6.80
N GLU A 83 -0.75 -22.28 -6.79
CA GLU A 83 -1.55 -23.27 -6.05
C GLU A 83 -1.19 -23.35 -4.55
N GLY A 84 -0.21 -22.58 -4.08
CA GLY A 84 0.23 -22.60 -2.68
C GLY A 84 1.04 -23.85 -2.30
N LYS A 85 1.48 -24.66 -3.27
CA LYS A 85 2.27 -25.88 -3.09
C LYS A 85 3.76 -25.59 -2.89
N LEU A 86 4.08 -24.69 -1.96
CA LEU A 86 5.44 -24.19 -1.74
C LEU A 86 6.43 -25.28 -1.30
N ALA A 87 5.93 -26.34 -0.64
CA ALA A 87 6.74 -27.48 -0.23
C ALA A 87 7.19 -28.38 -1.41
N GLU A 88 6.46 -28.32 -2.53
CA GLU A 88 6.75 -29.10 -3.75
C GLU A 88 7.76 -28.40 -4.66
N LEU A 89 8.15 -27.16 -4.34
CA LEU A 89 9.22 -26.47 -5.07
C LEU A 89 10.52 -27.29 -5.06
N PRO A 90 11.32 -27.21 -6.14
CA PRO A 90 12.58 -27.93 -6.22
C PRO A 90 13.56 -27.43 -5.14
N PRO A 91 14.53 -28.26 -4.71
CA PRO A 91 15.41 -27.95 -3.58
C PRO A 91 16.07 -26.56 -3.61
N PRO A 92 16.56 -26.02 -4.76
CA PRO A 92 17.14 -24.67 -4.79
C PRO A 92 16.14 -23.57 -4.40
N LEU A 93 14.87 -23.73 -4.78
CA LEU A 93 13.83 -22.72 -4.63
C LEU A 93 12.91 -22.96 -3.43
N ARG A 94 12.93 -24.15 -2.84
CA ARG A 94 12.13 -24.49 -1.66
C ARG A 94 12.55 -23.61 -0.47
N PHE A 95 11.57 -23.05 0.23
CA PHE A 95 11.83 -22.27 1.45
C PHE A 95 12.56 -23.11 2.51
N SER A 96 13.55 -22.52 3.17
CA SER A 96 14.33 -23.19 4.23
C SER A 96 13.45 -23.56 5.43
N ASN A 97 12.51 -22.68 5.76
CA ASN A 97 11.39 -22.94 6.65
C ASN A 97 10.12 -22.45 5.98
N MET A 98 9.02 -23.18 6.16
CA MET A 98 7.76 -22.79 5.56
C MET A 98 7.27 -21.45 6.13
N PRO A 99 6.91 -20.47 5.27
CA PRO A 99 6.29 -19.24 5.74
C PRO A 99 4.92 -19.54 6.37
N PRO A 100 4.39 -18.63 7.22
CA PRO A 100 3.05 -18.77 7.78
C PRO A 100 2.00 -18.98 6.69
N ALA A 101 0.99 -19.82 6.94
CA ALA A 101 -0.06 -20.13 5.96
C ALA A 101 -0.87 -18.91 5.50
N THR A 102 -0.90 -17.83 6.27
CA THR A 102 -1.57 -16.57 5.90
C THR A 102 -0.73 -15.68 5.00
N SER A 103 0.51 -16.07 4.70
CA SER A 103 1.41 -15.30 3.84
C SER A 103 1.01 -15.42 2.38
N LYS A 104 1.32 -14.38 1.61
CA LYS A 104 1.25 -14.42 0.14
C LYS A 104 2.66 -14.48 -0.43
N VAL A 105 2.85 -15.32 -1.44
CA VAL A 105 4.13 -15.50 -2.12
C VAL A 105 3.95 -15.17 -3.59
N ASP A 106 4.68 -14.16 -4.03
CA ASP A 106 4.88 -13.88 -5.44
C ASP A 106 6.20 -14.55 -5.88
N ILE A 107 6.31 -14.89 -7.17
CA ILE A 107 7.56 -15.37 -7.76
C ILE A 107 7.75 -14.74 -9.15
N ILE A 108 8.97 -14.36 -9.46
CA ILE A 108 9.41 -13.94 -10.79
C ILE A 108 10.57 -14.83 -11.20
N ILE A 109 10.48 -15.42 -12.39
CA ILE A 109 11.45 -16.37 -12.94
C ILE A 109 11.98 -15.83 -14.26
N GLU A 110 13.27 -15.54 -14.30
CA GLU A 110 13.98 -15.04 -15.47
C GLU A 110 14.94 -16.13 -15.97
N ASN A 111 14.65 -16.72 -17.13
CA ASN A 111 15.58 -17.65 -17.77
C ASN A 111 16.69 -16.86 -18.47
N THR A 112 17.96 -17.17 -18.17
CA THR A 112 19.11 -16.44 -18.70
C THR A 112 19.59 -16.97 -20.05
N GLY A 113 19.07 -18.12 -20.51
CA GLY A 113 19.34 -18.70 -21.83
C GLY A 113 20.64 -19.52 -21.93
N ASP A 114 21.42 -19.55 -20.86
CA ASP A 114 22.68 -20.31 -20.69
C ASP A 114 22.47 -21.60 -19.87
N GLY A 115 21.23 -22.05 -19.68
CA GLY A 115 20.87 -23.16 -18.81
C GLY A 115 20.75 -22.79 -17.32
N CYS A 116 20.86 -21.50 -17.01
CA CYS A 116 20.59 -20.97 -15.68
C CYS A 116 19.27 -20.16 -15.65
N MET A 117 18.84 -19.83 -14.44
CA MET A 117 17.75 -18.90 -14.18
C MET A 117 18.06 -18.01 -12.98
N ASN A 118 17.50 -16.80 -12.99
CA ASN A 118 17.37 -15.96 -11.82
C ASN A 118 15.94 -16.07 -11.29
N VAL A 119 15.79 -16.10 -9.97
CA VAL A 119 14.47 -16.19 -9.33
C VAL A 119 14.36 -15.18 -8.20
N LEU A 120 13.25 -14.45 -8.18
CA LEU A 120 12.88 -13.56 -7.09
C LEU A 120 11.58 -14.05 -6.48
N LYS A 121 11.62 -14.51 -5.24
CA LYS A 121 10.42 -14.78 -4.45
C LYS A 121 10.13 -13.57 -3.57
N ILE A 122 8.90 -13.09 -3.54
CA ILE A 122 8.47 -12.01 -2.66
C ILE A 122 7.47 -12.55 -1.65
N LEU A 123 7.85 -12.54 -0.38
CA LEU A 123 7.04 -13.00 0.73
C LEU A 123 6.38 -11.81 1.42
N TYR A 124 5.05 -11.76 1.36
CA TYR A 124 4.23 -10.80 2.10
C TYR A 124 3.64 -11.48 3.33
N LEU A 125 3.98 -10.95 4.49
CA LEU A 125 3.52 -11.45 5.78
C LEU A 125 2.36 -10.59 6.28
N GLU A 126 1.32 -11.23 6.78
CA GLU A 126 0.15 -10.56 7.38
C GLU A 126 0.56 -9.71 8.59
N LYS A 127 1.52 -10.21 9.37
CA LYS A 127 2.09 -9.52 10.53
C LYS A 127 3.59 -9.38 10.34
N THR A 128 4.13 -8.24 10.76
CA THR A 128 5.57 -8.02 10.79
C THR A 128 6.24 -9.04 11.72
N VAL A 129 7.28 -9.72 11.25
CA VAL A 129 8.03 -10.70 12.03
C VAL A 129 9.46 -10.21 12.31
N PRO A 130 10.13 -10.70 13.37
CA PRO A 130 11.54 -10.41 13.61
C PRO A 130 12.44 -10.83 12.44
N SER A 131 13.48 -10.04 12.15
CA SER A 131 14.37 -10.30 10.99
C SER A 131 15.02 -11.68 11.01
N LYS A 132 15.32 -12.23 12.20
CA LYS A 132 15.85 -13.59 12.32
C LYS A 132 14.87 -14.65 11.81
N ALA A 133 13.58 -14.49 12.09
CA ALA A 133 12.53 -15.36 11.56
C ALA A 133 12.30 -15.12 10.06
N ALA A 134 12.32 -13.86 9.61
CA ALA A 134 12.21 -13.52 8.20
C ALA A 134 13.31 -14.19 7.35
N MET A 135 14.57 -14.12 7.80
CA MET A 135 15.70 -14.76 7.11
C MET A 135 15.58 -16.28 7.10
N SER A 136 15.00 -16.89 8.14
CA SER A 136 14.90 -18.35 8.21
C SER A 136 13.95 -18.95 7.16
N PHE A 137 13.09 -18.14 6.53
CA PHE A 137 12.28 -18.59 5.40
C PHE A 137 13.09 -18.68 4.11
N CYS A 138 14.04 -17.76 3.91
CA CYS A 138 14.75 -17.60 2.64
C CYS A 138 15.69 -18.79 2.38
N SER A 139 15.74 -19.24 1.13
CA SER A 139 16.69 -20.26 0.66
C SER A 139 17.82 -19.66 -0.18
N GLY A 140 17.68 -18.42 -0.64
CA GLY A 140 18.68 -17.64 -1.35
C GLY A 140 19.12 -16.45 -0.52
N THR A 141 19.35 -15.31 -1.18
CA THR A 141 19.82 -14.08 -0.53
C THR A 141 18.63 -13.29 0.03
N PRO A 142 18.51 -13.10 1.35
CA PRO A 142 17.41 -12.36 1.96
C PRO A 142 17.63 -10.85 1.81
N LEU A 143 16.66 -10.19 1.17
CA LEU A 143 16.64 -8.76 0.91
C LEU A 143 15.33 -8.15 1.42
N VAL A 144 15.34 -6.83 1.63
CA VAL A 144 14.15 -6.02 1.92
C VAL A 144 14.17 -4.77 1.06
N PRO A 145 13.02 -4.09 0.84
CA PRO A 145 13.01 -2.80 0.16
C PRO A 145 13.90 -1.79 0.88
N VAL A 146 14.52 -0.91 0.09
CA VAL A 146 15.20 0.26 0.63
C VAL A 146 14.20 1.12 1.38
N PHE A 147 14.61 1.65 2.54
CA PHE A 147 13.76 2.52 3.32
C PHE A 147 13.55 3.87 2.61
N ARG A 148 12.29 4.30 2.57
CA ARG A 148 11.85 5.63 2.13
C ARG A 148 10.65 6.06 2.97
N ASN A 149 10.45 7.38 3.09
CA ASN A 149 9.31 7.94 3.79
C ASN A 149 8.00 7.67 3.01
N GLY A 150 6.91 7.42 3.73
CA GLY A 150 5.59 7.17 3.13
C GLY A 150 5.37 5.70 2.78
N PRO A 151 4.97 4.84 3.74
CA PRO A 151 4.84 3.39 3.53
C PRO A 151 3.87 3.01 2.39
N HIS A 152 2.79 3.78 2.20
CA HIS A 152 1.86 3.56 1.08
C HIS A 152 2.47 3.91 -0.28
N ALA A 153 3.30 4.96 -0.35
CA ALA A 153 4.00 5.33 -1.58
C ALA A 153 5.06 4.29 -1.93
N VAL A 154 5.81 3.81 -0.92
CA VAL A 154 6.78 2.71 -1.08
C VAL A 154 6.10 1.43 -1.56
N LYS A 155 4.95 1.07 -0.99
CA LYS A 155 4.20 -0.12 -1.43
C LYS A 155 3.79 0.00 -2.91
N LYS A 156 3.25 1.16 -3.33
CA LYS A 156 2.90 1.41 -4.74
C LYS A 156 4.12 1.36 -5.66
N ALA A 157 5.22 2.00 -5.25
CA ALA A 157 6.45 2.07 -6.03
C ALA A 157 7.11 0.68 -6.18
N LEU A 158 7.04 -0.15 -5.14
CA LEU A 158 7.49 -1.53 -5.19
C LEU A 158 6.71 -2.33 -6.23
N GLN A 159 5.37 -2.23 -6.24
CA GLN A 159 4.55 -2.93 -7.24
C GLN A 159 4.83 -2.43 -8.66
N TRP A 160 4.92 -1.12 -8.84
CA TRP A 160 5.31 -0.53 -10.12
C TRP A 160 6.68 -1.03 -10.60
N ALA A 161 7.65 -1.17 -9.70
CA ALA A 161 8.98 -1.65 -10.04
C ALA A 161 8.97 -3.16 -10.36
N LEU A 162 8.16 -3.96 -9.66
CA LEU A 162 7.97 -5.38 -9.94
C LEU A 162 7.34 -5.60 -11.32
N ASP A 163 6.37 -4.77 -11.71
CA ASP A 163 5.74 -4.84 -13.03
C ASP A 163 6.78 -4.65 -14.15
N LYS A 164 7.86 -3.91 -13.92
CA LYS A 164 8.93 -3.66 -14.90
C LYS A 164 9.96 -4.78 -15.01
N VAL A 165 9.95 -5.75 -14.10
CA VAL A 165 10.90 -6.87 -14.14
C VAL A 165 10.53 -7.79 -15.31
N ARG A 166 11.54 -8.34 -15.98
CA ARG A 166 11.32 -9.35 -17.03
C ARG A 166 11.18 -10.75 -16.48
N GLY A 167 10.51 -11.61 -17.25
CA GLY A 167 10.38 -13.04 -16.99
C GLY A 167 8.93 -13.48 -16.77
N HIS A 168 8.76 -14.63 -16.12
CA HIS A 168 7.48 -15.23 -15.79
C HIS A 168 7.08 -14.86 -14.36
N HIS A 169 5.89 -14.28 -14.19
CA HIS A 169 5.40 -13.71 -12.94
C HIS A 169 4.23 -14.51 -12.41
N VAL A 170 4.21 -14.69 -11.09
CA VAL A 170 3.03 -15.02 -10.30
C VAL A 170 2.92 -13.98 -9.21
N HIS A 171 1.81 -13.26 -9.14
CA HIS A 171 1.62 -12.18 -8.17
C HIS A 171 0.24 -12.17 -7.51
N TRP A 172 0.21 -11.80 -6.23
CA TRP A 172 -1.00 -11.58 -5.44
C TRP A 172 -1.42 -10.12 -5.37
N HIS A 173 -0.60 -9.23 -5.92
CA HIS A 173 -0.80 -7.79 -5.82
C HIS A 173 -0.77 -7.18 -7.21
N SER A 174 -1.62 -6.18 -7.43
CA SER A 174 -1.65 -5.43 -8.69
C SER A 174 -1.77 -3.95 -8.38
N LEU A 175 -1.02 -3.14 -9.13
CA LEU A 175 -1.17 -1.69 -9.13
C LEU A 175 -2.30 -1.29 -10.09
N GLN A 176 -3.34 -0.66 -9.56
CA GLN A 176 -4.52 -0.27 -10.33
C GLN A 176 -4.73 1.24 -10.29
N ASP A 177 -5.19 1.78 -11.42
CA ASP A 177 -5.72 3.14 -11.47
C ASP A 177 -7.15 3.13 -10.91
N LYS A 178 -7.39 3.91 -9.86
CA LYS A 178 -8.72 4.09 -9.24
C LYS A 178 -9.77 4.56 -10.23
N SER A 179 -9.39 5.23 -11.32
CA SER A 179 -10.31 5.65 -12.37
C SER A 179 -10.78 4.52 -13.29
N SER A 180 -10.05 3.39 -13.32
CA SER A 180 -10.34 2.25 -14.21
C SER A 180 -11.31 1.23 -13.62
N GLY A 181 -11.67 1.37 -12.34
CA GLY A 181 -12.71 0.56 -11.69
C GLY A 181 -14.06 1.25 -11.73
N ASN A 182 -15.06 0.60 -12.33
CA ASN A 182 -16.47 0.83 -12.00
C ASN A 182 -16.72 0.40 -10.55
N LEU A 183 -16.25 1.21 -9.60
CA LEU A 183 -16.60 1.16 -8.20
C LEU A 183 -17.14 2.53 -7.87
N THR A 184 -18.41 2.55 -7.49
CA THR A 184 -19.11 3.64 -6.81
C THR A 184 -18.13 4.44 -5.96
N ARG A 185 -17.77 5.63 -6.47
CA ARG A 185 -17.02 6.64 -5.72
C ARG A 185 -17.64 6.72 -4.33
N SER A 186 -16.84 6.49 -3.29
CA SER A 186 -17.13 7.13 -2.01
C SER A 186 -17.20 8.62 -2.32
N THR A 187 -18.40 9.19 -2.22
CA THR A 187 -18.82 10.52 -2.69
C THR A 187 -18.20 11.66 -1.87
N SER A 188 -16.90 11.59 -1.55
CA SER A 188 -16.20 12.67 -0.86
C SER A 188 -15.57 13.70 -1.81
N THR A 189 -15.51 13.42 -3.12
CA THR A 189 -14.90 14.32 -4.12
C THR A 189 -15.91 15.16 -4.91
N THR A 190 -17.22 14.91 -4.74
CA THR A 190 -18.31 15.70 -5.38
C THR A 190 -19.15 16.48 -4.36
N TRP A 191 -18.78 16.46 -3.08
CA TRP A 191 -19.53 17.16 -2.04
C TRP A 191 -19.05 18.61 -1.94
N SER A 192 -19.76 19.49 -2.65
CA SER A 192 -19.74 20.95 -2.50
C SER A 192 -21.19 21.41 -2.51
N PRO A 193 -21.93 21.22 -1.40
CA PRO A 193 -23.27 21.80 -1.27
C PRO A 193 -23.18 23.33 -1.44
N GLU A 194 -24.25 23.93 -1.94
CA GLU A 194 -24.35 25.39 -2.00
C GLU A 194 -24.30 25.98 -0.59
N SER A 195 -23.91 27.26 -0.48
CA SER A 195 -23.66 27.91 0.82
C SER A 195 -24.87 27.86 1.76
N ASP A 196 -26.07 27.95 1.18
CA ASP A 196 -27.33 27.96 1.93
C ASP A 196 -27.68 26.55 2.45
N ASP A 197 -27.58 25.53 1.59
CA ASP A 197 -27.75 24.12 1.96
C ASP A 197 -26.76 23.69 3.05
N LEU A 198 -25.50 24.13 2.92
CA LEU A 198 -24.47 23.86 3.91
C LEU A 198 -24.80 24.53 5.25
N SER A 199 -25.27 25.77 5.24
CA SER A 199 -25.68 26.48 6.46
C SER A 199 -26.87 25.80 7.14
N GLU A 200 -27.86 25.34 6.38
CA GLU A 200 -29.05 24.68 6.91
C GLU A 200 -28.69 23.30 7.51
N GLY A 201 -27.89 22.51 6.81
CA GLY A 201 -27.42 21.22 7.32
C GLY A 201 -26.54 21.34 8.56
N ILE A 202 -25.69 22.37 8.66
CA ILE A 202 -24.90 22.63 9.88
C ILE A 202 -25.82 23.02 11.04
N LYS A 203 -26.83 23.88 10.82
CA LYS A 203 -27.82 24.24 11.85
C LYS A 203 -28.58 22.99 12.33
N PHE A 204 -28.98 22.13 11.41
CA PHE A 204 -29.66 20.87 11.71
C PHE A 204 -28.79 19.94 12.58
N ILE A 205 -27.51 19.76 12.24
CA ILE A 205 -26.57 18.98 13.04
C ILE A 205 -26.41 19.59 14.45
N ASN A 206 -26.21 20.90 14.53
CA ASN A 206 -26.08 21.60 15.81
C ASN A 206 -27.33 21.47 16.68
N LEU A 207 -28.52 21.43 16.09
CA LEU A 207 -29.76 21.33 16.86
C LEU A 207 -30.13 19.88 17.25
N HIS A 208 -29.81 18.89 16.40
CA HIS A 208 -30.37 17.55 16.52
C HIS A 208 -29.37 16.41 16.68
N ALA A 209 -28.08 16.63 16.40
CA ALA A 209 -27.09 15.58 16.60
C ALA A 209 -26.91 15.26 18.10
N PRO A 210 -26.86 13.97 18.50
CA PRO A 210 -26.65 13.58 19.89
C PRO A 210 -25.34 14.13 20.45
N GLU A 211 -25.38 14.64 21.67
CA GLU A 211 -24.23 15.20 22.41
C GLU A 211 -23.51 14.14 23.28
N CYS A 212 -23.67 12.86 22.95
CA CYS A 212 -23.08 11.77 23.72
C CYS A 212 -21.82 11.20 23.05
N ASP A 213 -20.88 10.71 23.87
CA ASP A 213 -19.69 9.97 23.41
C ASP A 213 -20.00 8.51 23.04
N ALA A 214 -21.26 8.09 23.11
CA ALA A 214 -21.69 6.76 22.70
C ALA A 214 -21.64 6.63 21.16
N ARG A 215 -20.54 6.08 20.66
CA ARG A 215 -20.27 5.88 19.21
C ARG A 215 -21.43 5.25 18.44
N ASN A 216 -22.20 4.37 19.07
CA ASN A 216 -23.29 3.66 18.41
C ASN A 216 -24.53 4.54 18.21
N GLU A 217 -24.88 5.38 19.17
CA GLU A 217 -26.02 6.30 19.07
C GLU A 217 -25.78 7.39 18.03
N GLN A 218 -24.58 7.98 18.06
CA GLN A 218 -24.18 8.98 17.07
C GLN A 218 -24.13 8.36 15.66
N THR A 219 -23.63 7.11 15.53
CA THR A 219 -23.62 6.41 14.24
C THR A 219 -25.03 6.10 13.73
N PHE A 220 -25.92 5.63 14.61
CA PHE A 220 -27.30 5.37 14.25
C PHE A 220 -28.02 6.63 13.78
N TRP A 221 -27.83 7.75 14.49
CA TRP A 221 -28.39 9.03 14.11
C TRP A 221 -27.90 9.49 12.74
N ILE A 222 -26.58 9.42 12.50
CA ILE A 222 -25.97 9.78 11.20
C ILE A 222 -26.58 8.93 10.08
N LEU A 223 -26.59 7.60 10.23
CA LEU A 223 -27.07 6.67 9.20
C LEU A 223 -28.56 6.78 8.91
N THR A 224 -29.35 7.37 9.80
CA THR A 224 -30.78 7.59 9.60
C THR A 224 -31.03 8.89 8.83
N HIS A 225 -30.27 9.94 9.14
CA HIS A 225 -30.52 11.27 8.58
C HIS A 225 -29.77 11.52 7.26
N ILE A 226 -28.67 10.83 6.96
CA ILE A 226 -28.00 10.97 5.65
C ILE A 226 -28.67 10.19 4.52
N ARG A 227 -29.70 9.38 4.80
CA ARG A 227 -30.42 8.64 3.76
C ARG A 227 -31.12 9.64 2.82
N PRO A 228 -31.13 9.42 1.49
CA PRO A 228 -31.84 10.30 0.56
C PRO A 228 -33.32 10.50 0.92
N GLU A 229 -33.97 9.45 1.43
CA GLU A 229 -35.37 9.44 1.83
C GLU A 229 -35.64 10.02 3.23
N SER A 230 -34.63 10.55 3.93
CA SER A 230 -34.78 11.01 5.31
C SER A 230 -35.56 12.32 5.42
N GLY A 231 -35.69 13.07 4.31
CA GLY A 231 -36.26 14.41 4.30
C GLY A 231 -35.46 15.43 5.12
N SER A 232 -34.26 15.07 5.61
CA SER A 232 -33.44 15.97 6.41
C SER A 232 -32.57 16.88 5.53
N PRO A 233 -32.16 18.06 6.01
CA PRO A 233 -31.24 18.95 5.30
C PRO A 233 -29.86 18.34 4.99
N ILE A 234 -29.52 17.21 5.62
CA ILE A 234 -28.28 16.47 5.41
C ILE A 234 -28.48 15.16 4.61
N ALA A 235 -29.65 14.98 4.00
CA ALA A 235 -29.93 13.85 3.13
C ALA A 235 -28.91 13.80 1.97
N GLY A 236 -28.32 12.61 1.74
CA GLY A 236 -27.28 12.43 0.73
C GLY A 236 -25.89 12.97 1.11
N TRP A 237 -25.71 13.56 2.29
CA TRP A 237 -24.40 14.04 2.73
C TRP A 237 -23.44 12.86 3.02
N PRO A 238 -22.14 13.00 2.76
CA PRO A 238 -21.15 11.99 3.09
C PRO A 238 -21.10 11.78 4.61
N GLU A 239 -21.26 10.52 5.03
CA GLU A 239 -21.22 10.10 6.43
C GLU A 239 -20.02 10.68 7.18
N VAL A 240 -18.84 10.65 6.56
CA VAL A 240 -17.58 11.14 7.16
C VAL A 240 -17.65 12.63 7.51
N LYS A 241 -18.33 13.44 6.70
CA LYS A 241 -18.48 14.89 6.93
C LYS A 241 -19.45 15.15 8.09
N VAL A 242 -20.61 14.51 8.08
CA VAL A 242 -21.61 14.62 9.15
C VAL A 242 -21.05 14.09 10.47
N ARG A 243 -20.30 12.98 10.43
CA ARG A 243 -19.61 12.41 11.59
C ARG A 243 -18.61 13.39 12.20
N GLY A 244 -17.79 14.03 11.37
CA GLY A 244 -16.84 15.06 11.84
C GLY A 244 -17.55 16.24 12.50
N MET A 245 -18.65 16.72 11.92
CA MET A 245 -19.43 17.83 12.47
C MET A 245 -20.13 17.46 13.79
N ALA A 246 -20.73 16.26 13.88
CA ALA A 246 -21.37 15.77 15.09
C ALA A 246 -20.35 15.56 16.24
N GLN A 247 -19.14 15.09 15.92
CA GLN A 247 -18.05 14.99 16.89
C GLN A 247 -17.52 16.36 17.33
N ASN A 248 -17.46 17.35 16.42
CA ASN A 248 -17.10 18.71 16.79
C ASN A 248 -18.14 19.33 17.73
N LYS A 249 -19.43 19.07 17.47
CA LYS A 249 -20.53 19.46 18.37
C LYS A 249 -20.39 18.80 19.74
N SER A 250 -20.22 17.48 19.82
CA SER A 250 -20.12 16.78 21.11
C SER A 250 -18.89 17.19 21.93
N ARG A 251 -17.82 17.66 21.27
CA ARG A 251 -16.62 18.21 21.91
C ARG A 251 -16.72 19.69 22.29
N GLY A 252 -17.86 20.32 22.02
CA GLY A 252 -18.08 21.75 22.08
C GLY A 252 -18.10 22.38 23.47
N VAL A 253 -17.04 22.19 24.27
CA VAL A 253 -16.52 23.13 25.31
C VAL A 253 -15.02 22.88 25.59
N SER A 254 -14.41 21.77 25.13
CA SER A 254 -13.07 21.34 25.57
C SER A 254 -12.06 21.15 24.43
N GLY A 255 -12.13 22.01 23.41
CA GLY A 255 -11.40 21.84 22.15
C GLY A 255 -10.71 23.08 21.59
N ALA A 256 -10.58 24.16 22.35
CA ALA A 256 -9.66 25.23 21.98
C ALA A 256 -8.23 24.67 22.05
N GLN A 257 -7.68 24.23 20.91
CA GLN A 257 -6.26 23.97 20.81
C GLN A 257 -5.56 25.33 21.00
N SER A 258 -4.91 25.51 22.14
CA SER A 258 -3.91 26.57 22.28
C SER A 258 -2.85 26.31 21.22
N MET A 259 -2.79 27.16 20.18
CA MET A 259 -1.64 27.19 19.29
C MET A 259 -0.46 27.76 20.10
N THR A 260 0.24 26.89 20.82
CA THR A 260 1.45 27.27 21.56
C THR A 260 2.66 27.49 20.66
N GLU A 261 2.56 27.20 19.36
CA GLU A 261 3.59 27.57 18.38
C GLU A 261 2.93 28.08 17.10
N PHE A 262 3.05 29.39 16.90
CA PHE A 262 3.01 29.98 15.58
C PHE A 262 4.44 29.91 15.04
N PRO A 263 4.74 29.20 13.94
CA PRO A 263 6.07 29.21 13.37
C PRO A 263 6.24 30.56 12.64
N LEU A 264 6.50 31.61 13.40
CA LEU A 264 7.15 32.81 12.88
C LEU A 264 8.58 32.42 12.56
N ASN A 265 8.77 31.81 11.40
CA ASN A 265 10.09 31.69 10.81
C ASN A 265 10.53 33.13 10.51
N THR A 266 11.73 33.52 10.94
CA THR A 266 12.33 34.86 10.74
C THR A 266 12.45 35.28 9.27
N TYR A 267 12.07 34.42 8.33
CA TYR A 267 11.95 34.70 6.90
C TYR A 267 10.61 35.33 6.48
N ASN A 268 9.64 35.49 7.39
CA ASN A 268 8.34 36.08 7.08
C ASN A 268 8.23 37.59 7.40
N LEU A 269 9.33 38.24 7.80
CA LEU A 269 9.39 39.70 7.89
C LEU A 269 9.79 40.25 6.52
N ASN A 270 8.82 40.86 5.83
CA ASN A 270 9.10 41.70 4.68
C ASN A 270 9.92 42.89 5.16
N GLU A 271 11.11 43.15 4.59
CA GLU A 271 12.00 44.27 4.96
C GLU A 271 11.38 45.67 4.72
N ALA A 272 10.14 45.75 4.24
CA ALA A 272 9.44 47.01 4.00
C ALA A 272 8.85 47.70 5.25
N VAL A 273 9.12 47.21 6.47
CA VAL A 273 8.59 47.81 7.74
C VAL A 273 9.68 48.13 8.75
N LEU A 274 10.91 48.38 8.29
CA LEU A 274 11.92 49.12 9.06
C LEU A 274 12.35 50.36 8.28
N GLY A 275 11.40 51.30 8.18
CA GLY A 275 11.61 52.71 7.92
C GLY A 275 11.02 53.50 9.07
#